data_AF-A0A7V9GNW2-F1
#
_entry.id   AF-A0A7V9GNW2-F1
#
_cell.length_a   1.000
_cell.length_b   1.000
_cell.length_c   1.000
_cell.angle_alpha   90.00
_cell.angle_beta   90.00
_cell.angle_gamma   90.00
#
_symmetry.space_group_name_H-M   'P 1'
#
loop_
_entity.id
_entity.type
_entity.pdbx_description
1 polymer ?
#
loop_
_entity_poly.entity_id
_entity_poly.type
_entity_poly.pdbx_seq_one_letter_code
_entity_poly.pdbx_strand_id
1 'polypeptide(L)'
;MNPIEQFSEWFKEELKTTKVRIPNACCLSTIGIDGFPNARFVSLKDIVNNNFIITGPITSKKGIEISTINKVALTFWWTETERQVRIQGSATKIEEELADKYFAERNRDSQIVSIVSKQGQEMVSIETLIKKYENVALRFANEPLTRPENWGGYMIDPTRIEFLEFKPTRFHTRRLFEMINGQWMMKQIQP
;
A
#
# COMPACT_ATOMS: atom_id res chain seq x y z
N MET A 1 -17.38 -16.15 7.95
CA MET A 1 -16.02 -16.24 7.38
C MET A 1 -15.50 -14.83 7.23
N ASN A 2 -14.36 -14.52 7.84
CA ASN A 2 -13.75 -13.20 7.80
C ASN A 2 -12.75 -13.15 6.62
N PRO A 3 -12.98 -12.31 5.58
CA PRO A 3 -12.06 -12.26 4.45
C PRO A 3 -10.68 -11.70 4.82
N ILE A 4 -10.55 -10.94 5.91
CA ILE A 4 -9.24 -10.44 6.37
C ILE A 4 -8.36 -11.58 6.89
N GLU A 5 -8.94 -12.56 7.59
CA GLU A 5 -8.24 -13.78 8.02
C GLU A 5 -7.78 -14.59 6.79
N GLN A 6 -8.67 -14.80 5.80
CA GLN A 6 -8.33 -15.49 4.55
C GLN A 6 -7.18 -14.79 3.80
N PHE A 7 -7.19 -13.46 3.73
CA PHE A 7 -6.09 -12.69 3.16
C PHE A 7 -4.79 -12.94 3.92
N SER A 8 -4.83 -12.88 5.25
CA SER A 8 -3.66 -13.02 6.10
C SER A 8 -3.03 -14.41 5.95
N GLU A 9 -3.84 -15.45 5.82
CA GLU A 9 -3.39 -16.81 5.53
C GLU A 9 -2.70 -16.92 4.17
N TRP A 10 -3.34 -16.43 3.10
CA TRP A 10 -2.75 -16.51 1.76
C TRP A 10 -1.50 -15.65 1.64
N PHE A 11 -1.49 -14.46 2.25
CA PHE A 11 -0.32 -13.60 2.26
C PHE A 11 0.84 -14.27 3.00
N LYS A 12 0.58 -14.91 4.15
CA LYS A 12 1.61 -15.69 4.87
C LYS A 12 2.12 -16.89 4.07
N GLU A 13 1.27 -17.54 3.27
CA GLU A 13 1.68 -18.62 2.36
C GLU A 13 2.59 -18.09 1.25
N GLU A 14 2.19 -17.01 0.59
CA GLU A 14 2.98 -16.37 -0.46
C GLU A 14 4.35 -15.89 0.06
N LEU A 15 4.39 -15.25 1.24
CA LEU A 15 5.64 -14.78 1.84
C LEU A 15 6.65 -15.90 2.11
N LYS A 16 6.21 -17.17 2.21
CA LYS A 16 7.10 -18.32 2.40
C LYS A 16 7.70 -18.85 1.10
N THR A 17 7.06 -18.62 -0.04
CA THR A 17 7.42 -19.24 -1.32
C THR A 17 7.93 -18.24 -2.34
N THR A 18 7.52 -16.99 -2.23
CA THR A 18 7.82 -15.95 -3.22
C THR A 18 9.31 -15.66 -3.33
N LYS A 19 9.77 -15.44 -4.56
CA LYS A 19 11.14 -15.04 -4.88
C LYS A 19 11.23 -13.55 -5.24
N VAL A 20 10.12 -12.82 -5.15
CA VAL A 20 10.04 -11.40 -5.47
C VAL A 20 10.79 -10.59 -4.39
N ARG A 21 11.59 -9.60 -4.84
CA ARG A 21 12.39 -8.74 -3.94
C ARG A 21 11.54 -7.92 -2.95
N ILE A 22 10.33 -7.53 -3.35
CA ILE A 22 9.40 -6.72 -2.55
C ILE A 22 8.09 -7.51 -2.41
N PRO A 23 8.04 -8.50 -1.51
CA PRO A 23 6.95 -9.48 -1.48
C PRO A 23 5.64 -8.91 -0.91
N ASN A 24 5.69 -7.75 -0.26
CA ASN A 24 4.53 -6.99 0.20
C ASN A 24 4.04 -5.94 -0.80
N ALA A 25 4.57 -5.93 -2.03
CA ALA A 25 4.14 -5.00 -3.06
C ALA A 25 2.69 -5.27 -3.51
N CYS A 26 1.93 -4.20 -3.72
CA CYS A 26 0.60 -4.24 -4.31
C CYS A 26 0.35 -3.00 -5.17
N CYS A 27 -0.53 -3.12 -6.14
CA CYS A 27 -0.96 -1.99 -6.95
C CYS A 27 -2.07 -1.23 -6.24
N LEU A 28 -1.83 0.05 -5.91
CA LEU A 28 -2.82 0.97 -5.39
C LEU A 28 -3.44 1.75 -6.53
N SER A 29 -4.75 1.61 -6.71
CA SER A 29 -5.57 2.42 -7.60
C SER A 29 -6.32 3.50 -6.82
N THR A 30 -6.34 4.72 -7.37
CA THR A 30 -7.05 5.91 -6.86
C THR A 30 -7.78 6.58 -8.02
N ILE A 31 -8.61 7.57 -7.72
CA ILE A 31 -9.25 8.43 -8.72
C ILE A 31 -8.47 9.75 -8.77
N GLY A 32 -7.94 10.07 -9.95
CA GLY A 32 -7.25 11.31 -10.27
C GLY A 32 -8.15 12.53 -10.05
N ILE A 33 -7.53 13.66 -9.69
CA ILE A 33 -8.25 14.94 -9.57
C ILE A 33 -8.81 15.44 -10.93
N ASP A 34 -8.28 14.90 -12.02
CA ASP A 34 -8.73 15.08 -13.40
C ASP A 34 -9.87 14.12 -13.79
N GLY A 35 -10.33 13.28 -12.86
CA GLY A 35 -11.37 12.28 -13.07
C GLY A 35 -10.87 10.96 -13.68
N PHE A 36 -9.61 10.85 -14.07
CA PHE A 36 -9.06 9.61 -14.62
C PHE A 36 -8.62 8.66 -13.49
N PRO A 37 -8.81 7.34 -13.62
CA PRO A 37 -8.21 6.40 -12.68
C PRO A 37 -6.69 6.46 -12.77
N ASN A 38 -6.03 6.36 -11.62
CA ASN A 38 -4.58 6.38 -11.53
C ASN A 38 -4.09 5.20 -10.67
N ALA A 39 -2.94 4.62 -11.01
CA ALA A 39 -2.43 3.43 -10.36
C ALA A 39 -0.90 3.46 -10.21
N ARG A 40 -0.39 2.84 -9.15
CA ARG A 40 1.05 2.67 -8.89
C ARG A 40 1.27 1.56 -7.87
N PHE A 41 2.47 0.99 -7.88
CA PHE A 41 2.86 0.06 -6.81
C PHE A 41 3.18 0.79 -5.51
N VAL A 42 2.72 0.21 -4.41
CA VAL A 42 3.03 0.55 -3.02
C VAL A 42 3.33 -0.74 -2.27
N SER A 43 3.71 -0.63 -1.00
CA SER A 43 3.89 -1.80 -0.13
C SER A 43 2.83 -1.81 0.96
N LEU A 44 2.21 -2.96 1.19
CA LEU A 44 1.44 -3.21 2.39
C LEU A 44 2.40 -3.17 3.59
N LYS A 45 2.13 -2.27 4.53
CA LYS A 45 2.93 -2.11 5.76
C LYS A 45 2.43 -3.02 6.86
N ASP A 46 1.12 -3.07 7.06
CA ASP A 46 0.50 -3.79 8.19
C ASP A 46 -1.00 -4.03 7.96
N ILE A 47 -1.60 -4.85 8.82
CA ILE A 47 -3.06 -4.98 8.94
C ILE A 47 -3.43 -4.75 10.41
N VAL A 48 -4.16 -3.67 10.68
CA VAL A 48 -4.55 -3.26 12.04
C VAL A 48 -6.05 -3.10 12.11
N ASN A 49 -6.70 -3.72 13.10
CA ASN A 49 -8.15 -3.64 13.29
C ASN A 49 -8.95 -3.93 12.00
N ASN A 50 -8.56 -4.97 11.24
CA ASN A 50 -9.12 -5.34 9.95
C ASN A 50 -8.93 -4.32 8.79
N ASN A 51 -8.08 -3.31 8.98
CA ASN A 51 -7.75 -2.33 7.95
C ASN A 51 -6.36 -2.56 7.37
N PHE A 52 -6.19 -2.29 6.09
CA PHE A 52 -4.92 -2.45 5.38
C PHE A 52 -4.14 -1.13 5.44
N ILE A 53 -2.89 -1.17 5.91
CA ILE A 53 -2.07 0.03 6.03
C ILE A 53 -1.03 0.10 4.93
N ILE A 54 -0.95 1.25 4.26
CA ILE A 54 0.16 1.62 3.38
C ILE A 54 0.82 2.89 3.92
N THR A 55 2.13 3.04 3.74
CA THR A 55 2.86 4.22 4.21
C THR A 55 3.56 4.95 3.07
N GLY A 56 3.82 6.24 3.27
CA GLY A 56 4.51 7.09 2.30
C GLY A 56 4.11 8.57 2.38
N PRO A 57 4.58 9.38 1.41
CA PRO A 57 4.30 10.81 1.39
C PRO A 57 2.82 11.12 1.17
N ILE A 58 2.22 11.87 2.09
CA ILE A 58 0.80 12.28 2.04
C ILE A 58 0.55 13.49 1.14
N THR A 59 1.61 14.21 0.74
CA THR A 59 1.55 15.32 -0.23
C THR A 59 1.85 14.89 -1.67
N SER A 60 2.10 13.60 -1.89
CA SER A 60 2.28 13.03 -3.24
C SER A 60 0.98 13.05 -4.05
N LYS A 61 1.06 12.79 -5.36
CA LYS A 61 -0.13 12.71 -6.23
C LYS A 61 -1.22 11.77 -5.68
N LYS A 62 -0.87 10.55 -5.26
CA LYS A 62 -1.83 9.62 -4.61
C LYS A 62 -2.41 10.19 -3.31
N GLY A 63 -1.64 10.97 -2.57
CA GLY A 63 -2.10 11.54 -1.30
C GLY A 63 -3.13 12.64 -1.50
N ILE A 64 -2.92 13.49 -2.52
CA ILE A 64 -3.87 14.51 -2.97
C ILE A 64 -5.15 13.86 -3.53
N GLU A 65 -4.98 12.80 -4.33
CA GLU A 65 -6.11 12.02 -4.88
C GLU A 65 -6.95 11.41 -3.75
N ILE A 66 -6.32 10.73 -2.79
CA ILE A 66 -7.02 10.13 -1.64
C ILE A 66 -7.70 11.19 -0.77
N SER A 67 -7.07 12.35 -0.53
CA SER A 67 -7.71 13.42 0.25
C SER A 67 -8.92 14.04 -0.44
N THR A 68 -9.00 13.91 -1.77
CA THR A 68 -10.12 14.43 -2.57
C THR A 68 -11.22 13.39 -2.74
N ILE A 69 -10.84 12.16 -3.11
CA ILE A 69 -11.73 11.01 -3.27
C ILE A 69 -11.10 9.83 -2.54
N ASN A 70 -11.62 9.51 -1.37
CA ASN A 70 -11.07 8.49 -0.50
C ASN A 70 -11.35 7.04 -0.96
N LYS A 71 -11.95 6.83 -2.14
CA LYS A 71 -12.22 5.49 -2.68
C LYS A 71 -10.99 4.94 -3.37
N VAL A 72 -10.47 3.82 -2.87
CA VAL A 72 -9.24 3.20 -3.37
C VAL A 72 -9.42 1.71 -3.63
N ALA A 73 -8.50 1.13 -4.39
CA ALA A 73 -8.35 -0.31 -4.47
C ALA A 73 -6.89 -0.75 -4.33
N LEU A 74 -6.67 -1.87 -3.65
CA LEU A 74 -5.40 -2.59 -3.64
C LEU A 74 -5.55 -3.86 -4.48
N THR A 75 -4.56 -4.15 -5.33
CA THR A 75 -4.49 -5.40 -6.09
C THR A 75 -3.16 -6.07 -5.85
N PHE A 76 -3.23 -7.31 -5.36
CA PHE A 76 -2.09 -8.20 -5.13
C PHE A 76 -2.05 -9.25 -6.24
N TRP A 77 -0.88 -9.44 -6.83
CA TRP A 77 -0.60 -10.55 -7.73
C TRP A 77 0.53 -11.37 -7.13
N TRP A 78 0.27 -12.67 -6.97
CA TRP A 78 1.15 -13.62 -6.31
C TRP A 78 1.46 -14.73 -7.31
N THR A 79 2.66 -14.66 -7.87
CA THR A 79 3.03 -15.48 -9.05
C THR A 79 3.21 -16.94 -8.63
N GLU A 80 3.83 -17.16 -7.47
CA GLU A 80 4.21 -18.49 -7.00
C GLU A 80 3.00 -19.32 -6.54
N THR A 81 1.97 -18.68 -6.00
CA THR A 81 0.70 -19.34 -5.63
C THR A 81 -0.39 -19.24 -6.70
N GLU A 82 -0.12 -18.53 -7.81
CA GLU A 82 -1.07 -18.23 -8.89
C GLU A 82 -2.39 -17.62 -8.36
N ARG A 83 -2.25 -16.65 -7.45
CA ARG A 83 -3.38 -16.01 -6.75
C ARG A 83 -3.42 -14.52 -6.99
N GLN A 84 -4.63 -13.98 -6.99
CA GLN A 84 -4.88 -12.55 -6.98
C GLN A 84 -5.85 -12.22 -5.84
N VAL A 85 -5.57 -11.12 -5.14
CA VAL A 85 -6.51 -10.51 -4.21
C VAL A 85 -6.78 -9.07 -4.64
N ARG A 86 -8.06 -8.72 -4.77
CA ARG A 86 -8.51 -7.33 -4.99
C ARG A 86 -9.25 -6.84 -3.76
N ILE A 87 -8.89 -5.67 -3.27
CA ILE A 87 -9.51 -5.04 -2.10
C ILE A 87 -10.01 -3.68 -2.55
N GLN A 88 -11.27 -3.35 -2.28
CA GLN A 88 -11.82 -2.01 -2.46
C GLN A 88 -12.29 -1.47 -1.12
N GLY A 89 -12.05 -0.19 -0.88
CA GLY A 89 -12.34 0.41 0.41
C GLY A 89 -12.19 1.92 0.44
N SER A 90 -12.39 2.49 1.62
CA SER A 90 -12.16 3.91 1.89
C SER A 90 -10.82 4.11 2.60
N ALA A 91 -10.01 5.06 2.15
CA ALA A 91 -8.73 5.37 2.74
C ALA A 91 -8.81 6.61 3.66
N THR A 92 -8.31 6.49 4.89
CA THR A 92 -8.13 7.61 5.83
C THR A 92 -6.66 7.73 6.21
N LYS A 93 -6.20 8.93 6.58
CA LYS A 93 -4.84 9.08 7.10
C LYS A 93 -4.70 8.32 8.41
N ILE A 94 -3.54 7.68 8.62
CA ILE A 94 -3.21 7.10 9.94
C ILE A 94 -2.88 8.21 10.95
N GLU A 95 -3.02 7.88 12.23
CA GLU A 95 -2.62 8.76 13.34
C GLU A 95 -1.11 9.08 13.30
N GLU A 96 -0.76 10.28 13.74
CA GLU A 96 0.63 10.79 13.72
C GLU A 96 1.58 9.89 14.51
N GLU A 97 1.17 9.39 15.68
CA GLU A 97 1.98 8.47 16.50
C GLU A 97 2.30 7.15 15.76
N LEU A 98 1.33 6.63 15.00
CA LEU A 98 1.53 5.42 14.21
C LEU A 98 2.44 5.70 13.00
N ALA A 99 2.31 6.88 12.40
CA ALA A 99 3.23 7.34 11.36
C ALA A 99 4.66 7.48 11.88
N ASP A 100 4.87 8.08 13.06
CA ASP A 100 6.19 8.21 13.70
C ASP A 100 6.83 6.84 13.95
N LYS A 101 6.06 5.90 14.51
CA LYS A 101 6.51 4.52 14.70
C LYS A 101 6.94 3.88 13.38
N TYR A 102 6.08 3.91 12.36
CA TYR A 102 6.40 3.29 11.07
C TYR A 102 7.53 3.98 10.32
N PHE A 103 7.76 5.27 10.53
CA PHE A 103 8.91 5.99 9.98
C PHE A 103 10.21 5.52 10.64
N ALA A 104 10.23 5.41 11.98
CA ALA A 104 11.38 4.97 12.75
C ALA A 104 11.83 3.55 12.39
N GLU A 105 10.91 2.66 12.01
CA GLU A 105 11.20 1.28 11.58
C GLU A 105 11.82 1.16 10.18
N ARG A 106 11.81 2.24 9.38
CA ARG A 106 12.38 2.21 8.03
C ARG A 106 13.91 2.12 8.11
N ASN A 107 14.52 1.49 7.11
CA ASN A 107 15.97 1.60 6.95
C ASN A 107 16.36 3.07 6.76
N ARG A 108 17.60 3.39 7.15
CA ARG A 108 18.10 4.76 7.22
C ARG A 108 18.04 5.48 5.87
N ASP A 109 18.44 4.82 4.79
CA ASP A 109 18.37 5.39 3.44
C ASP A 109 16.94 5.77 3.06
N SER A 110 15.97 4.94 3.43
CA SER A 110 14.54 5.18 3.19
C SER A 110 13.98 6.34 4.01
N GLN A 111 14.53 6.61 5.20
CA GLN A 111 14.21 7.78 6.00
C GLN A 111 14.78 9.05 5.33
N ILE A 112 16.06 9.02 4.93
CA ILE A 112 16.73 10.15 4.27
C ILE A 112 16.02 10.51 2.96
N VAL A 113 15.72 9.53 2.11
CA VAL A 113 14.98 9.75 0.86
C VAL A 113 13.62 10.42 1.11
N SER A 114 12.92 10.02 2.18
CA SER A 114 11.62 10.59 2.54
C SER A 114 11.74 12.05 2.99
N ILE A 115 12.88 12.45 3.58
CA ILE A 115 13.17 13.82 4.00
C ILE A 115 13.52 14.71 2.80
N VAL A 116 14.35 14.23 1.88
CA VAL A 116 14.88 15.06 0.79
C VAL A 116 13.98 15.12 -0.44
N SER A 117 13.10 14.12 -0.62
CA SER A 117 12.27 13.97 -1.81
C SER A 117 10.87 14.58 -1.64
N LYS A 118 10.45 15.35 -2.64
CA LYS A 118 9.05 15.77 -2.82
C LYS A 118 8.40 14.86 -3.85
N GLN A 119 7.96 13.68 -3.41
CA GLN A 119 7.52 12.60 -4.31
C GLN A 119 6.45 13.06 -5.31
N GLY A 120 6.77 12.94 -6.60
CA GLY A 120 5.87 13.25 -7.72
C GLY A 120 5.92 14.69 -8.20
N GLN A 121 6.73 15.56 -7.59
CA GLN A 121 7.00 16.90 -8.13
C GLN A 121 8.07 16.85 -9.22
N GLU A 122 8.04 17.83 -10.12
CA GLU A 122 9.09 18.05 -11.09
C GLU A 122 10.43 18.30 -10.40
N MET A 123 11.50 17.85 -11.06
CA MET A 123 12.85 17.95 -10.57
C MET A 123 13.75 18.47 -11.70
N VAL A 124 14.65 19.39 -11.33
CA VAL A 124 15.63 19.96 -12.26
C VAL A 124 16.67 18.91 -12.70
N SER A 125 17.25 18.17 -11.75
CA SER A 125 18.21 17.11 -12.04
C SER A 125 18.33 16.10 -10.90
N ILE A 126 18.62 14.84 -11.22
CA ILE A 126 18.80 13.77 -10.21
C ILE A 126 20.01 14.02 -9.31
N GLU A 127 21.07 14.62 -9.87
CA GLU A 127 22.31 14.97 -9.14
C GLU A 127 22.01 15.95 -8.00
N THR A 128 21.02 16.82 -8.18
CA THR A 128 20.60 17.76 -7.12
C THR A 128 19.95 17.04 -5.94
N LEU A 129 19.16 15.98 -6.19
CA LEU A 129 18.62 15.14 -5.12
C LEU A 129 19.71 14.29 -4.45
N ILE A 130 20.65 13.75 -5.22
CA ILE A 130 21.77 12.96 -4.68
C ILE A 130 22.62 13.82 -3.73
N LYS A 131 22.96 15.06 -4.12
CA LYS A 131 23.68 15.99 -3.23
C LYS A 131 22.90 16.29 -1.95
N LYS A 132 21.58 16.46 -2.02
CA LYS A 132 20.74 16.65 -0.82
C LYS A 132 20.76 15.41 0.07
N TYR A 133 20.67 14.23 -0.52
CA TYR A 133 20.77 12.95 0.18
C TYR A 133 22.11 12.85 0.94
N GLU A 134 23.24 13.07 0.25
CA GLU A 134 24.58 13.00 0.84
C GLU A 134 24.75 13.99 2.00
N ASN A 135 24.28 15.23 1.83
CA ASN A 135 24.33 16.25 2.88
C ASN A 135 23.55 15.83 4.14
N VAL A 136 22.35 15.25 3.98
CA VAL A 136 21.55 14.75 5.12
C VAL A 136 22.19 13.50 5.73
N ALA A 137 22.69 12.58 4.90
CA ALA A 137 23.36 11.38 5.35
C ALA A 137 24.58 11.70 6.23
N LEU A 138 25.41 12.67 5.81
CA LEU A 138 26.57 13.15 6.55
C LEU A 138 26.16 13.88 7.82
N ARG A 139 25.24 14.85 7.73
CA ARG A 139 24.82 15.67 8.86
C ARG A 139 24.25 14.85 10.01
N PHE A 140 23.47 13.81 9.70
CA PHE A 140 22.77 13.03 10.71
C PHE A 140 23.42 11.67 10.97
N ALA A 141 24.64 11.39 10.51
CA ALA A 141 25.22 10.03 10.45
C ALA A 141 24.98 9.15 11.69
N ASN A 142 25.08 9.73 12.89
CA ASN A 142 24.87 9.05 14.18
C ASN A 142 23.65 9.55 14.97
N GLU A 143 22.80 10.35 14.33
CA GLU A 143 21.60 10.94 14.94
C GLU A 143 20.33 10.29 14.37
N PRO A 144 19.28 10.14 15.20
CA PRO A 144 17.98 9.70 14.73
C PRO A 144 17.38 10.75 13.78
N LEU A 145 16.74 10.28 12.72
CA LEU A 145 16.00 11.12 11.80
C LEU A 145 14.55 11.24 12.28
N THR A 146 14.05 12.47 12.37
CA THR A 146 12.63 12.72 12.65
C THR A 146 11.81 12.55 11.39
N ARG A 147 10.57 12.09 11.55
CA ARG A 147 9.62 11.98 10.44
C ARG A 147 9.32 13.39 9.91
N PRO A 148 9.41 13.63 8.58
CA PRO A 148 8.99 14.89 8.01
C PRO A 148 7.44 14.96 7.97
N GLU A 149 6.88 16.16 8.16
CA GLU A 149 5.41 16.39 8.21
C GLU A 149 4.65 15.88 6.97
N ASN A 150 5.35 15.80 5.83
CA ASN A 150 4.76 15.33 4.58
C ASN A 150 4.75 13.80 4.44
N TRP A 151 5.22 13.04 5.43
CA TRP A 151 5.26 11.58 5.42
C TRP A 151 4.33 11.00 6.49
N GLY A 152 3.58 9.97 6.10
CA GLY A 152 2.69 9.24 7.00
C GLY A 152 2.20 7.96 6.35
N GLY A 153 0.88 7.77 6.33
CA GLY A 153 0.27 6.61 5.69
C GLY A 153 -1.24 6.71 5.60
N TYR A 154 -1.83 5.67 5.03
CA TYR A 154 -3.26 5.53 4.88
C TYR A 154 -3.70 4.17 5.41
N MET A 155 -4.81 4.19 6.15
CA MET A 155 -5.58 3.03 6.57
C MET A 155 -6.72 2.84 5.58
N ILE A 156 -6.79 1.67 4.96
CA ILE A 156 -7.85 1.31 4.01
C ILE A 156 -8.86 0.41 4.74
N ASP A 157 -10.08 0.92 4.92
CA ASP A 157 -11.24 0.19 5.43
C ASP A 157 -11.93 -0.57 4.28
N PRO A 158 -11.81 -1.91 4.23
CA PRO A 158 -12.29 -2.69 3.11
C PRO A 158 -13.82 -2.83 3.13
N THR A 159 -14.47 -2.52 2.00
CA THR A 159 -15.89 -2.80 1.78
C THR A 159 -16.12 -3.99 0.85
N ARG A 160 -15.08 -4.38 0.09
CA ARG A 160 -15.13 -5.52 -0.83
C ARG A 160 -13.76 -6.18 -0.94
N ILE A 161 -13.72 -7.51 -0.88
CA ILE A 161 -12.50 -8.31 -1.09
C ILE A 161 -12.80 -9.45 -2.04
N GLU A 162 -12.05 -9.58 -3.12
CA GLU A 162 -12.15 -10.67 -4.07
C GLU A 162 -10.88 -11.53 -4.00
N PHE A 163 -11.09 -12.84 -3.88
CA PHE A 163 -10.06 -13.87 -3.95
C PHE A 163 -10.20 -14.63 -5.25
N LEU A 164 -9.14 -14.62 -6.06
CA LEU A 164 -9.04 -15.33 -7.32
C LEU A 164 -7.87 -16.32 -7.26
N GLU A 165 -8.16 -17.60 -7.51
CA GLU A 165 -7.16 -18.63 -7.77
C GLU A 165 -7.22 -19.02 -9.23
N PHE A 166 -6.09 -18.90 -9.92
CA PHE A 166 -5.99 -19.36 -11.30
C PHE A 166 -5.95 -20.89 -11.34
N LYS A 167 -6.43 -21.45 -12.45
CA LYS A 167 -6.52 -22.88 -12.70
C LYS A 167 -6.12 -23.14 -14.15
N PRO A 168 -5.38 -24.23 -14.46
CA PRO A 168 -4.98 -24.55 -15.84
C PRO A 168 -6.15 -24.66 -16.82
N THR A 169 -7.32 -25.10 -16.34
CA THR A 169 -8.55 -25.26 -17.12
C THR A 169 -9.23 -23.94 -17.50
N ARG A 170 -8.73 -22.79 -17.03
CA ARG A 170 -9.35 -21.46 -17.12
C ARG A 170 -10.67 -21.29 -16.36
N PHE A 171 -11.19 -22.36 -15.75
CA PHE A 171 -12.28 -22.27 -14.78
C PHE A 171 -11.71 -21.85 -13.42
N HIS A 172 -11.36 -20.56 -13.31
CA HIS A 172 -10.79 -19.98 -12.10
C HIS A 172 -11.79 -19.96 -10.95
N THR A 173 -11.29 -20.12 -9.73
CA THR A 173 -12.11 -19.97 -8.53
C THR A 173 -12.15 -18.51 -8.14
N ARG A 174 -13.35 -17.91 -8.10
CA ARG A 174 -13.54 -16.53 -7.65
C ARG A 174 -14.52 -16.46 -6.50
N ARG A 175 -14.05 -15.97 -5.35
CA ARG A 175 -14.86 -15.71 -4.14
C ARG A 175 -14.86 -14.22 -3.86
N LEU A 176 -16.04 -13.61 -3.88
CA LEU A 176 -16.25 -12.19 -3.64
C LEU A 176 -16.92 -12.01 -2.28
N PHE A 177 -16.29 -11.22 -1.42
CA PHE A 177 -16.81 -10.79 -0.13
C PHE A 177 -17.22 -9.32 -0.21
N GLU A 178 -18.42 -9.01 0.27
CA GLU A 178 -18.95 -7.65 0.34
C GLU A 178 -19.45 -7.34 1.74
N MET A 179 -19.11 -6.17 2.26
CA MET A 179 -19.61 -5.68 3.55
C MET A 179 -21.04 -5.16 3.36
N ILE A 180 -22.02 -5.82 3.98
CA ILE A 180 -23.44 -5.45 3.93
C ILE A 180 -23.93 -5.38 5.37
N ASN A 181 -24.42 -4.21 5.80
CA ASN A 181 -24.94 -3.97 7.16
C ASN A 181 -23.98 -4.44 8.28
N GLY A 182 -22.67 -4.19 8.10
CA GLY A 182 -21.64 -4.58 9.07
C GLY A 182 -21.26 -6.06 9.06
N GLN A 183 -21.73 -6.84 8.08
CA GLN A 183 -21.40 -8.26 7.94
C GLN A 183 -20.81 -8.56 6.57
N TRP A 184 -19.83 -9.46 6.53
CA TRP A 184 -19.26 -9.95 5.29
C TRP A 184 -20.14 -11.03 4.66
N MET A 185 -20.67 -10.73 3.48
CA MET A 185 -21.43 -11.67 2.65
C MET A 185 -20.53 -12.22 1.55
N MET A 186 -20.46 -13.55 1.43
CA MET A 186 -19.64 -14.23 0.44
C MET A 186 -20.50 -14.74 -0.71
N LYS A 187 -20.04 -14.53 -1.94
CA LYS A 187 -20.60 -15.16 -3.15
C LYS A 187 -19.49 -15.70 -4.05
N GLN A 188 -19.78 -16.79 -4.74
CA GLN A 188 -18.95 -17.25 -5.85
C GLN A 188 -19.38 -16.51 -7.12
N ILE A 189 -18.42 -16.11 -7.93
CA ILE A 189 -18.66 -15.45 -9.21
C ILE A 189 -18.01 -16.26 -10.33
N GLN A 190 -18.56 -16.14 -11.55
CA GLN A 190 -18.00 -16.83 -12.71
C GLN A 190 -16.58 -16.30 -13.02
N PRO A 191 -15.67 -17.16 -13.50
CA PRO A 191 -14.29 -16.80 -13.85
C PRO A 191 -14.22 -15.64 -14.84
#